data_AF-A0A178MEN8-F1
#
_entry.id   AF-A0A178MEN8-F1
#
_cell.length_a   1.000
_cell.length_b   1.000
_cell.length_c   1.000
_cell.angle_alpha   90.00
_cell.angle_beta   90.00
_cell.angle_gamma   90.00
#
_symmetry.space_group_name_H-M   'P 1'
#
loop_
_entity.id
_entity.type
_entity.pdbx_description
1 polymer ?
#
loop_
_entity_poly.entity_id
_entity_poly.type
_entity_poly.pdbx_seq_one_letter_code
_entity_poly.pdbx_strand_id
1 'polypeptide(L)' 'MLAQFMSFTGSGADELRTRITDPDFLGAVLDFVLESDITVEKVAQAAGVALETILIARSQLPGMQVDWTP' A
#
# COMPACT_ATOMS: atom_id res chain seq x y z
N MET A 1 14.44 -3.98 6.00
CA MET A 1 13.28 -3.63 5.14
C MET A 1 12.18 -2.93 5.92
N LEU A 2 11.81 -3.38 7.13
CA LEU A 2 10.78 -2.71 7.94
C LEU A 2 11.15 -1.28 8.40
N ALA A 3 12.42 -1.03 8.71
CA ALA A 3 12.90 0.28 9.18
C ALA A 3 12.76 1.42 8.14
N GLN A 4 12.96 1.12 6.85
CA GLN A 4 12.85 2.13 5.78
C GLN A 4 11.39 2.53 5.54
N PHE A 5 10.47 1.57 5.62
CA PHE A 5 9.03 1.80 5.51
C PHE A 5 8.52 2.63 6.70
N MET A 6 9.01 2.33 7.91
CA MET A 6 8.70 3.09 9.13
C MET A 6 9.24 4.53 9.11
N SER A 7 10.41 4.77 8.51
CA SER A 7 10.95 6.13 8.36
C SER A 7 10.20 6.99 7.34
N PHE A 8 9.54 6.37 6.35
CA PHE A 8 8.87 7.10 5.27
C PHE A 8 7.39 7.39 5.55
N THR A 9 6.70 6.55 6.34
CA THR A 9 5.24 6.70 6.57
C THR A 9 4.88 7.31 7.92
N GLY A 10 5.81 7.41 8.87
CA GLY A 10 5.52 7.92 10.22
C GLY A 10 4.58 7.03 11.06
N SER A 11 4.15 5.89 10.52
CA SER A 11 3.17 4.98 11.13
C SER A 11 3.84 3.64 11.42
N GLY A 12 3.91 3.27 12.70
CA GLY A 12 4.44 1.97 13.12
C GLY A 12 3.64 0.79 12.56
N ALA A 13 4.24 -0.40 12.50
CA ALA A 13 3.59 -1.64 12.05
C ALA A 13 2.28 -1.99 12.81
N ASP A 14 2.08 -1.39 13.99
CA ASP A 14 0.88 -1.51 14.82
C ASP A 14 -0.28 -0.66 14.28
N GLU A 15 0.01 0.54 13.79
CA GLU A 15 -0.97 1.42 13.15
C GLU A 15 -1.42 0.84 11.80
N LEU A 16 -0.50 0.18 11.10
CA LEU A 16 -0.76 -0.54 9.85
C LEU A 16 -1.72 -1.71 10.04
N ARG A 17 -1.59 -2.46 11.15
CA ARG A 17 -2.57 -3.50 11.52
C ARG A 17 -3.92 -2.93 11.92
N THR A 18 -3.94 -1.76 12.56
CA THR A 18 -5.18 -1.12 13.02
C THR A 18 -5.97 -0.54 11.84
N ARG A 19 -5.28 -0.02 10.81
CA ARG A 19 -5.89 0.58 9.63
C ARG A 19 -5.98 -0.35 8.41
N ILE A 20 -5.71 -1.64 8.57
CA ILE A 20 -5.84 -2.61 7.47
C ILE A 20 -7.28 -2.75 6.96
N THR A 21 -8.27 -2.35 7.76
CA THR A 21 -9.68 -2.34 7.34
C THR A 21 -10.08 -1.08 6.59
N ASP A 22 -9.20 -0.07 6.52
CA ASP A 22 -9.46 1.21 5.88
C ASP A 22 -9.03 1.14 4.40
N PRO A 23 -9.97 1.21 3.45
CA PRO A 23 -9.67 1.03 2.03
C PRO A 23 -8.86 2.19 1.44
N ASP A 24 -9.01 3.42 1.96
CA ASP A 24 -8.21 4.59 1.57
C ASP A 24 -6.76 4.45 1.99
N PHE A 25 -6.52 4.03 3.23
CA PHE A 25 -5.17 3.73 3.73
C PHE A 25 -4.50 2.60 2.95
N LEU A 26 -5.23 1.51 2.67
CA LEU A 26 -4.74 0.43 1.82
C LEU A 26 -4.40 0.91 0.41
N GLY A 27 -5.22 1.81 -0.15
CA GLY A 27 -4.97 2.45 -1.44
C GLY A 27 -3.65 3.22 -1.44
N ALA A 28 -3.43 4.09 -0.44
CA ALA A 28 -2.21 4.87 -0.30
C ALA A 28 -0.96 4.00 -0.09
N VAL A 29 -1.08 2.90 0.66
CA VAL A 29 0.01 1.92 0.82
C VAL A 29 0.34 1.25 -0.51
N LEU A 30 -0.66 0.84 -1.28
CA LEU A 30 -0.43 0.25 -2.59
C LEU A 30 0.15 1.26 -3.58
N ASP A 31 -0.26 2.54 -3.55
CA ASP A 31 0.34 3.61 -4.36
C ASP A 31 1.83 3.79 -4.03
N PHE A 32 2.20 3.84 -2.75
CA PHE A 32 3.60 3.90 -2.34
C PHE A 32 4.41 2.67 -2.78
N VAL A 33 3.81 1.48 -2.71
CA VAL A 33 4.45 0.25 -3.17
C VAL A 33 4.68 0.31 -4.68
N LEU A 34 3.69 0.77 -5.45
CA LEU A 34 3.74 0.91 -6.90
C LEU A 34 4.67 2.03 -7.40
N GLU A 35 5.07 2.97 -6.53
CA GLU A 35 6.03 4.05 -6.88
C GLU A 35 7.44 3.52 -7.18
N SER A 36 7.80 2.32 -6.71
CA SER A 36 9.13 1.74 -6.90
C SER A 36 9.09 0.24 -7.18
N ASP A 37 9.58 -0.19 -8.34
CA ASP A 37 9.66 -1.61 -8.72
C ASP A 37 10.32 -2.48 -7.65
N ILE A 38 11.39 -1.97 -7.01
CA ILE A 38 12.09 -2.66 -5.92
C ILE A 38 11.16 -2.94 -4.74
N THR A 39 10.27 -2.00 -4.42
CA THR A 39 9.30 -2.15 -3.34
C THR A 39 8.19 -3.12 -3.74
N VAL A 40 7.70 -3.04 -4.99
CA VAL A 40 6.69 -3.98 -5.49
C VAL A 40 7.20 -5.41 -5.45
N GLU A 41 8.43 -5.69 -5.92
CA GLU A 41 9.02 -7.03 -5.92
C GLU A 41 9.16 -7.59 -4.50
N LYS A 42 9.53 -6.75 -3.53
CA LYS A 42 9.67 -7.14 -2.12
C LYS A 42 8.32 -7.46 -1.48
N VAL A 43 7.30 -6.65 -1.77
CA VAL A 43 5.94 -6.88 -1.26
C VAL A 43 5.32 -8.11 -1.89
N ALA A 44 5.48 -8.29 -3.21
CA ALA A 44 5.03 -9.48 -3.94
C ALA A 44 5.67 -10.76 -3.37
N GLN A 45 6.98 -10.75 -3.13
CA GLN A 45 7.68 -11.86 -2.47
C GLN A 45 7.21 -12.11 -1.04
N ALA A 46 7.03 -11.05 -0.24
CA ALA A 46 6.60 -11.18 1.15
C ALA A 46 5.16 -11.70 1.28
N ALA A 47 4.27 -11.28 0.38
CA ALA A 47 2.87 -11.72 0.33
C ALA A 47 2.68 -13.05 -0.43
N GLY A 48 3.69 -13.52 -1.17
CA GLY A 48 3.61 -14.74 -1.98
C GLY A 48 2.66 -14.61 -3.17
N VAL A 49 2.50 -13.41 -3.71
CA VAL A 49 1.58 -13.10 -4.81
C VAL A 49 2.32 -12.59 -6.05
N ALA A 50 1.67 -12.64 -7.20
CA ALA A 50 2.23 -12.05 -8.42
C ALA A 50 2.24 -10.51 -8.34
N LEU A 51 3.18 -9.88 -9.04
CA LEU A 51 3.24 -8.42 -9.22
C LEU A 51 1.90 -7.85 -9.73
N GLU A 52 1.30 -8.53 -10.69
CA GLU A 52 -0.03 -8.18 -11.24
C GLU A 52 -1.13 -8.21 -10.19
N THR A 53 -1.02 -9.08 -9.17
CA THR A 53 -1.99 -9.13 -8.06
C THR A 53 -1.99 -7.83 -7.26
N ILE A 54 -0.85 -7.15 -7.13
CA ILE A 54 -0.74 -5.86 -6.43
C ILE A 54 -1.44 -4.75 -7.23
N LEU A 55 -1.25 -4.73 -8.55
CA LEU A 55 -1.95 -3.81 -9.46
C LEU A 55 -3.46 -4.03 -9.47
N ILE A 56 -3.89 -5.29 -9.51
CA ILE A 56 -5.31 -5.65 -9.45
C ILE A 56 -5.89 -5.25 -8.09
N ALA A 57 -5.20 -5.52 -6.98
CA ALA A 57 -5.64 -5.10 -5.66
C ALA A 57 -5.86 -3.58 -5.59
N ARG A 58 -4.95 -2.78 -6.15
CA ARG A 58 -5.09 -1.32 -6.19
C ARG A 58 -6.33 -0.85 -6.96
N SER A 59 -6.64 -1.50 -8.07
CA SER A 59 -7.81 -1.17 -8.91
C SER A 59 -9.14 -1.67 -8.36
N GLN A 60 -9.12 -2.67 -7.47
CA GLN A 60 -10.31 -3.21 -6.82
C GLN A 60 -10.68 -2.47 -5.51
N LEU A 61 -9.77 -1.66 -4.95
CA LEU A 61 -10.05 -0.93 -3.71
C LEU A 61 -10.99 0.28 -3.95
N PRO A 62 -12.11 0.37 -3.21
CA PRO A 62 -12.97 1.56 -3.21
C PRO A 62 -12.31 2.67 -2.40
N GLY A 63 -11.69 3.64 -3.08
CA GLY A 63 -10.96 4.75 -2.42
C GLY A 63 -10.28 5.74 -3.37
N MET A 64 -10.35 5.55 -4.70
CA MET A 64 -9.91 6.56 -5.66
C MET A 64 -10.97 7.64 -5.96
N GLN A 65 -11.94 7.84 -5.08
CA GLN A 65 -12.79 9.02 -5.16
C GLN A 65 -12.00 10.18 -4.56
N VAL A 66 -11.10 10.73 -5.38
CA VAL A 66 -10.45 12.00 -5.06
C VAL A 66 -11.55 13.05 -5.09
N ASP A 67 -12.15 13.31 -3.93
CA ASP A 67 -13.07 14.42 -3.71
C ASP A 67 -12.22 15.69 -3.74
N TRP A 68 -11.83 16.13 -4.94
CA TRP A 68 -11.38 17.50 -5.17
C TRP A 68 -12.62 18.39 -5.00
N THR A 69 -12.97 18.70 -3.77
CA THR A 69 -13.80 19.88 -3.52
C THR A 69 -12.97 21.13 -3.85
N PRO A 70 -13.46 22.02 -4.73
CA PRO A 70 -12.76 23.21 -5.19
C PRO A 70 -12.58 24.29 -4.11
#